data_AF-A0A7C3G865-F1
#
_entry.id   AF-A0A7C3G865-F1
#
_cell.length_a   1.000
_cell.length_b   1.000
_cell.length_c   1.000
_cell.angle_alpha   90.00
_cell.angle_beta   90.00
_cell.angle_gamma   90.00
#
_symmetry.space_group_name_H-M   'P 1'
#
loop_
_entity.id
_entity.type
_entity.pdbx_description
1 polymer ?
#
loop_
_entity_poly.entity_id
_entity_poly.type
_entity_poly.pdbx_seq_one_letter_code
_entity_poly.pdbx_strand_id
1 'polypeptide(L)'
;MPTKPMLPIHPWLATQRVAFVPGENASPLAREVLAGLRTAFHTLGHRIDEPPRPDTNLIFTTAPFGEPLNWRQALMFTARRRFRLQTTPTVVTVVAVSPHRFQAALDHLAEALAHDPPRPEDFAYPGMAPQAYRTLVEQGRRGGPLLALERVVQAQAKGLRIILTVGENRPQEAYLFDLVGAYPRIPFTHPDTFYTDIALRLVTAVSAEEVTDHEIVPPPIAAEAWQRAEAPRAMVRAGAAFGQRRFFTQMVRINDLVAVPALEASISEQYSEGCFATWEPTFPGLVATITGSARPVAKDALTEDELAVIVGVRPDRKGALVRHVEGKRNDPPSSEAVELFAIDEVLPRIRWQEHTVPVVRSKLHGHRGVASYDPQVVEFAPMSAAYHHFPVSCATRAQAEGIVEAFRRAETLRNPADPRTLAFTIIPGHGMVVVEKWVPGKAPFQAIWEAMDNGALEISPRVPQGPHHYEPRDGRMVIAEET
;
A
#
# COMPACT_ATOMS: atom_id res chain seq x y z
N MET A 1 25.07 -20.36 21.86
CA MET A 1 24.29 -19.11 21.88
C MET A 1 22.84 -19.48 21.70
N PRO A 2 21.89 -18.97 22.50
CA PRO A 2 20.47 -19.23 22.24
C PRO A 2 20.15 -18.64 20.87
N THR A 3 19.85 -19.50 19.91
CA THR A 3 19.39 -19.12 18.58
C THR A 3 18.10 -18.33 18.78
N LYS A 4 18.15 -17.02 18.53
CA LYS A 4 16.94 -16.19 18.49
C LYS A 4 15.93 -16.91 17.58
N PRO A 5 14.67 -17.09 18.00
CA PRO A 5 13.69 -17.72 17.14
C PRO A 5 13.65 -16.94 15.82
N MET A 6 13.85 -17.66 14.71
CA MET A 6 13.79 -17.05 13.38
C MET A 6 12.40 -16.44 13.21
N LEU A 7 12.36 -15.16 12.83
CA LEU A 7 11.11 -14.51 12.45
C LEU A 7 10.48 -15.29 11.28
N PRO A 8 9.13 -15.44 11.27
CA PRO A 8 8.45 -16.13 10.19
C PRO A 8 8.65 -15.36 8.88
N ILE A 9 9.24 -16.01 7.88
CA ILE A 9 9.43 -15.46 6.53
C ILE A 9 8.35 -15.99 5.58
N HIS A 10 8.14 -15.28 4.48
CA HIS A 10 7.24 -15.74 3.43
C HIS A 10 7.80 -16.99 2.72
N PRO A 11 6.98 -18.01 2.43
CA PRO A 11 7.46 -19.24 1.79
C PRO A 11 7.76 -19.06 0.28
N TRP A 12 7.30 -17.96 -0.32
CA TRP A 12 7.40 -17.67 -1.75
C TRP A 12 8.57 -16.73 -2.11
N LEU A 13 9.44 -16.40 -1.15
CA LEU A 13 10.60 -15.54 -1.43
C LEU A 13 11.52 -16.20 -2.47
N ALA A 14 11.83 -15.45 -3.53
CA ALA A 14 12.68 -15.93 -4.61
C ALA A 14 14.14 -15.48 -4.40
N THR A 15 15.08 -16.28 -4.90
CA THR A 15 16.47 -15.84 -5.04
C THR A 15 16.53 -14.65 -6.01
N GLN A 16 17.32 -13.64 -5.67
CA GLN A 16 17.38 -12.36 -6.37
C GLN A 16 18.75 -12.18 -7.03
N ARG A 17 18.79 -11.35 -8.07
CA ARG A 17 20.02 -10.92 -8.73
C ARG A 17 20.24 -9.45 -8.46
N VAL A 18 21.25 -9.18 -7.64
CA VAL A 18 21.46 -7.89 -6.98
C VAL A 18 22.73 -7.26 -7.51
N ALA A 19 22.70 -5.96 -7.79
CA ALA A 19 23.90 -5.20 -8.11
C ALA A 19 24.04 -3.99 -7.18
N PHE A 20 25.28 -3.64 -6.84
CA PHE A 20 25.61 -2.48 -6.02
C PHE A 20 26.33 -1.45 -6.87
N VAL A 21 25.68 -0.31 -7.12
CA VAL A 21 26.17 0.76 -7.98
C VAL A 21 26.15 2.07 -7.18
N PRO A 22 27.11 2.25 -6.24
CA PRO A 22 27.17 3.46 -5.42
C PRO A 22 27.36 4.70 -6.30
N GLY A 23 26.72 5.81 -5.91
CA GLY A 23 26.97 7.11 -6.53
C GLY A 23 28.35 7.65 -6.16
N GLU A 24 28.89 8.55 -6.98
CA GLU A 24 30.24 9.12 -6.78
C GLU A 24 30.37 9.81 -5.41
N ASN A 25 29.32 10.50 -4.98
CA ASN A 25 29.26 11.24 -3.72
C ASN A 25 28.71 10.41 -2.54
N ALA A 26 28.83 9.08 -2.58
CA ALA A 26 28.42 8.22 -1.47
C ALA A 26 29.21 8.56 -0.19
N SER A 27 28.51 8.91 0.89
CA SER A 27 29.13 9.13 2.20
C SER A 27 29.76 7.84 2.76
N PRO A 28 30.70 7.93 3.71
CA PRO A 28 31.29 6.75 4.35
C PRO A 28 30.23 5.81 4.94
N LEU A 29 29.24 6.35 5.65
CA LEU A 29 28.14 5.57 6.23
C LEU A 29 27.30 4.87 5.16
N ALA A 30 26.97 5.55 4.05
CA ALA A 30 26.21 4.91 2.97
C ALA A 30 27.00 3.74 2.35
N ARG A 31 28.32 3.86 2.21
CA ARG A 31 29.19 2.77 1.70
C ARG A 31 29.26 1.60 2.68
N GLU A 32 29.36 1.87 3.98
CA GLU A 32 29.31 0.85 5.03
C GLU A 32 27.99 0.07 4.98
N VAL A 33 26.85 0.77 4.89
CA VAL A 33 25.54 0.14 4.76
C VAL A 33 25.46 -0.74 3.51
N LEU A 34 25.94 -0.27 2.37
CA LEU A 34 25.97 -1.08 1.15
C LEU A 34 26.85 -2.33 1.31
N ALA A 35 27.98 -2.24 2.02
CA ALA A 35 28.83 -3.39 2.30
C ALA A 35 28.13 -4.40 3.22
N GLY A 36 27.46 -3.93 4.27
CA GLY A 36 26.66 -4.79 5.16
C GLY A 36 25.51 -5.49 4.44
N LEU A 37 24.77 -4.74 3.60
CA LEU A 37 23.70 -5.31 2.77
C LEU A 37 24.24 -6.34 1.79
N ARG A 38 25.36 -6.06 1.12
CA ARG A 38 26.01 -7.04 0.23
C ARG A 38 26.29 -8.35 0.97
N THR A 39 26.87 -8.29 2.15
CA THR A 39 27.14 -9.47 2.97
C THR A 39 25.84 -10.20 3.33
N ALA A 40 24.79 -9.48 3.75
CA ALA A 40 23.51 -10.09 4.08
C ALA A 40 22.85 -10.78 2.87
N PHE A 41 22.82 -10.13 1.70
CA PHE A 41 22.29 -10.73 0.47
C PHE A 41 23.09 -11.97 0.04
N HIS A 42 24.42 -11.94 0.18
CA HIS A 42 25.26 -13.12 -0.08
C HIS A 42 24.93 -14.27 0.89
N THR A 43 24.85 -13.98 2.20
CA THR A 43 24.52 -14.97 3.24
C THR A 43 23.14 -15.58 3.07
N LEU A 44 22.16 -14.79 2.60
CA LEU A 44 20.81 -15.27 2.25
C LEU A 44 20.76 -16.04 0.92
N GLY A 45 21.89 -16.21 0.22
CA GLY A 45 21.99 -17.01 -1.01
C GLY A 45 21.59 -16.28 -2.29
N HIS A 46 21.49 -14.94 -2.27
CA HIS A 46 21.24 -14.15 -3.48
C HIS A 46 22.50 -14.03 -4.34
N ARG A 47 22.31 -13.78 -5.63
CA ARG A 47 23.40 -13.61 -6.59
C ARG A 47 23.78 -12.14 -6.68
N ILE A 48 25.06 -11.84 -6.54
CA ILE A 48 25.58 -10.47 -6.65
C ILE A 48 26.31 -10.32 -7.98
N ASP A 49 25.89 -9.37 -8.81
CA ASP A 49 26.44 -9.10 -10.13
C ASP A 49 27.08 -7.70 -10.17
N GLU A 50 28.37 -7.64 -10.53
CA GLU A 50 29.10 -6.38 -10.72
C GLU A 50 29.92 -6.42 -12.01
N PRO A 51 29.56 -5.65 -13.05
CA PRO A 51 28.42 -4.73 -13.17
C PRO A 51 27.05 -5.46 -13.25
N PRO A 52 25.91 -4.71 -13.21
CA PRO A 52 24.58 -5.28 -13.46
C PRO A 52 24.52 -6.08 -14.77
N ARG A 53 23.77 -7.19 -14.77
CA ARG A 53 23.53 -8.09 -15.91
C ARG A 53 22.12 -7.92 -16.47
N PRO A 54 21.82 -8.42 -17.69
CA PRO A 54 20.51 -8.24 -18.31
C PRO A 54 19.32 -8.70 -17.47
N ASP A 55 19.52 -9.68 -16.58
CA ASP A 55 18.53 -10.27 -15.66
C ASP A 55 18.63 -9.74 -14.21
N THR A 56 19.42 -8.70 -13.94
CA THR A 56 19.46 -8.03 -12.63
C THR A 56 18.10 -7.40 -12.32
N ASN A 57 17.52 -7.76 -11.18
CA ASN A 57 16.19 -7.33 -10.76
C ASN A 57 16.19 -6.37 -9.56
N LEU A 58 17.31 -6.28 -8.84
CA LEU A 58 17.50 -5.33 -7.73
C LEU A 58 18.83 -4.58 -7.87
N ILE A 59 18.79 -3.25 -7.80
CA ILE A 59 19.97 -2.40 -7.82
C ILE A 59 19.99 -1.51 -6.58
N PHE A 60 21.10 -1.54 -5.86
CA PHE A 60 21.39 -0.57 -4.81
C PHE A 60 22.22 0.59 -5.36
N THR A 61 21.89 1.81 -4.92
CA THR A 61 22.67 3.02 -5.20
C THR A 61 22.65 3.96 -4.00
N THR A 62 23.28 5.13 -4.12
CA THR A 62 23.34 6.11 -3.02
C THR A 62 22.98 7.50 -3.51
N ALA A 63 22.42 8.32 -2.61
CA ALA A 63 22.23 9.75 -2.84
C ALA A 63 22.57 10.55 -1.56
N PRO A 64 23.08 11.79 -1.70
CA PRO A 64 23.29 12.69 -0.57
C PRO A 64 21.97 13.13 0.07
N PHE A 65 21.96 13.29 1.40
CA PHE A 65 20.80 13.80 2.14
C PHE A 65 20.68 15.33 2.03
N GLY A 66 19.50 15.81 1.62
CA GLY A 66 19.21 17.24 1.46
C GLY A 66 19.61 17.83 0.12
N GLU A 67 20.15 17.02 -0.80
CA GLU A 67 20.68 17.47 -2.09
C GLU A 67 19.93 16.78 -3.24
N PRO A 68 19.33 17.52 -4.17
CA PRO A 68 18.55 16.94 -5.25
C PRO A 68 19.46 16.31 -6.31
N LEU A 69 19.23 15.04 -6.61
CA LEU A 69 19.91 14.31 -7.67
C LEU A 69 19.36 14.72 -9.04
N ASN A 70 20.26 14.86 -10.02
CA ASN A 70 19.83 15.02 -11.42
C ASN A 70 19.14 13.75 -11.89
N TRP A 71 17.96 13.86 -12.50
CA TRP A 71 17.21 12.69 -12.98
C TRP A 71 18.00 11.85 -13.99
N ARG A 72 18.94 12.44 -14.75
CA ARG A 72 19.83 11.72 -15.67
C ARG A 72 20.91 10.89 -14.97
N GLN A 73 21.15 11.16 -13.69
CA GLN A 73 22.07 10.39 -12.85
C GLN A 73 21.33 9.36 -12.00
N ALA A 74 20.04 9.59 -11.72
CA ALA A 74 19.21 8.68 -10.94
C ALA A 74 19.02 7.34 -11.67
N LEU A 75 19.42 6.25 -11.01
CA LEU A 75 19.32 4.90 -11.58
C LEU A 75 17.87 4.44 -11.75
N MET A 76 16.92 4.98 -10.98
CA MET A 76 15.50 4.73 -11.18
C MET A 76 15.05 4.99 -12.64
N PHE A 77 15.54 6.06 -13.26
CA PHE A 77 15.19 6.41 -14.64
C PHE A 77 16.15 5.85 -15.68
N THR A 78 17.39 5.58 -15.29
CA THR A 78 18.46 5.32 -16.25
C THR A 78 18.98 3.90 -16.24
N ALA A 79 18.78 3.10 -15.18
CA ALA A 79 19.41 1.79 -15.01
C ALA A 79 19.14 0.85 -16.18
N ARG A 80 17.88 0.70 -16.60
CA ARG A 80 17.51 -0.22 -17.68
C ARG A 80 18.28 0.07 -18.97
N ARG A 81 18.29 1.34 -19.40
CA ARG A 81 19.01 1.76 -20.61
C ARG A 81 20.52 1.75 -20.41
N ARG A 82 21.00 2.24 -19.27
CA ARG A 82 22.43 2.37 -18.93
C ARG A 82 23.14 1.02 -18.88
N PHE A 83 22.47 -0.01 -18.35
CA PHE A 83 23.03 -1.35 -18.16
C PHE A 83 22.45 -2.41 -19.11
N ARG A 84 21.61 -2.01 -20.08
CA ARG A 84 20.98 -2.90 -21.06
C ARG A 84 20.19 -4.04 -20.40
N LEU A 85 19.42 -3.70 -19.38
CA LEU A 85 18.58 -4.65 -18.64
C LEU A 85 17.34 -5.02 -19.48
N GLN A 86 16.91 -6.28 -19.36
CA GLN A 86 15.73 -6.78 -20.08
C GLN A 86 14.46 -6.10 -19.58
N THR A 87 14.33 -6.00 -18.26
CA THR A 87 13.21 -5.36 -17.56
C THR A 87 13.69 -4.15 -16.75
N THR A 88 12.76 -3.33 -16.27
CA THR A 88 13.06 -2.26 -15.32
C THR A 88 13.35 -2.90 -13.96
N PRO A 89 14.55 -2.71 -13.37
CA PRO A 89 14.87 -3.27 -12.07
C PRO A 89 14.19 -2.48 -10.95
N THR A 90 14.03 -3.11 -9.80
CA THR A 90 13.79 -2.36 -8.56
C THR A 90 15.08 -1.64 -8.18
N VAL A 91 15.00 -0.32 -7.99
CA VAL A 91 16.14 0.49 -7.53
C VAL A 91 15.90 0.94 -6.10
N VAL A 92 16.87 0.67 -5.23
CA VAL A 92 16.87 1.08 -3.82
C VAL A 92 18.01 2.07 -3.59
N THR A 93 17.68 3.27 -3.12
CA THR A 93 18.68 4.29 -2.84
C THR A 93 18.96 4.36 -1.34
N VAL A 94 20.21 4.15 -0.95
CA VAL A 94 20.67 4.40 0.42
C VAL A 94 20.98 5.89 0.58
N VAL A 95 20.33 6.52 1.55
CA VAL A 95 20.56 7.90 1.94
C VAL A 95 21.02 7.90 3.40
N ALA A 96 22.19 8.46 3.66
CA ALA A 96 22.76 8.51 5.01
C ALA A 96 22.66 9.92 5.59
N VAL A 97 22.27 10.03 6.86
CA VAL A 97 22.08 11.30 7.57
C VAL A 97 22.58 11.19 9.01
N SER A 98 23.17 12.27 9.53
CA SER A 98 23.54 12.33 10.96
C SER A 98 22.30 12.43 11.86
N PRO A 99 22.34 11.91 13.10
CA PRO A 99 21.22 12.04 14.04
C PRO A 99 20.76 13.49 14.23
N HIS A 100 21.70 14.43 14.32
CA HIS A 100 21.38 15.85 14.46
C HIS A 100 20.63 16.40 13.23
N ARG A 101 21.09 16.10 12.00
CA ARG A 101 20.41 16.58 10.79
C ARG A 101 19.06 15.91 10.57
N PHE A 102 18.92 14.65 10.97
CA PHE A 102 17.65 13.93 10.93
C PHE A 102 16.63 14.57 11.88
N GLN A 103 17.01 14.77 13.14
CA GLN A 103 16.13 15.39 14.13
C GLN A 103 15.75 16.82 13.72
N ALA A 104 16.71 17.63 13.27
CA ALA A 104 16.43 18.98 12.80
C ALA A 104 15.43 19.02 11.64
N ALA A 105 15.49 18.05 10.72
CA ALA A 105 14.51 17.96 9.63
C ALA A 105 13.11 17.58 10.14
N LEU A 106 13.02 16.67 11.11
CA LEU A 106 11.75 16.30 11.73
C LEU A 106 11.15 17.45 12.54
N ASP A 107 11.95 18.17 13.32
CA ASP A 107 11.51 19.31 14.12
C ASP A 107 10.99 20.43 13.23
N HIS A 108 11.74 20.75 12.16
CA HIS A 108 11.31 21.74 11.17
C HIS A 108 9.97 21.35 10.51
N LEU A 109 9.81 20.09 10.11
CA LEU A 109 8.54 19.61 9.54
C LEU A 109 7.41 19.60 10.57
N ALA A 110 7.68 19.29 11.83
CA ALA A 110 6.69 19.34 12.91
C ALA A 110 6.19 20.77 13.14
N GLU A 111 7.10 21.74 13.19
CA GLU A 111 6.78 23.16 13.29
C GLU A 111 5.97 23.65 12.08
N ALA A 112 6.43 23.32 10.87
CA ALA A 112 5.74 23.67 9.62
C ALA A 112 4.32 23.09 9.55
N LEU A 113 4.13 21.83 9.97
CA LEU A 113 2.83 21.17 9.99
C LEU A 113 1.87 21.72 11.05
N ALA A 114 2.38 22.40 12.07
CA ALA A 114 1.58 23.03 13.11
C ALA A 114 0.96 24.37 12.67
N HIS A 115 1.42 24.98 11.56
CA HIS A 115 0.85 26.20 11.02
C HIS A 115 -0.53 25.97 10.39
N ASP A 116 -1.50 26.80 10.76
CA ASP A 116 -2.84 26.85 10.16
C ASP A 116 -3.23 28.31 9.82
N PRO A 117 -3.31 28.68 8.52
CA PRO A 117 -3.07 27.85 7.35
C PRO A 117 -1.58 27.47 7.19
N PRO A 118 -1.28 26.34 6.51
CA PRO A 118 0.09 25.99 6.17
C PRO A 118 0.77 27.07 5.32
N ARG A 119 2.05 27.34 5.58
CA ARG A 119 2.83 28.34 4.83
C ARG A 119 3.71 27.64 3.80
N PRO A 120 3.57 27.90 2.49
CA PRO A 120 4.36 27.21 1.45
C PRO A 120 5.88 27.31 1.62
N GLU A 121 6.38 28.43 2.15
CA GLU A 121 7.79 28.69 2.38
C GLU A 121 8.44 27.73 3.39
N ASP A 122 7.67 27.22 4.36
CA ASP A 122 8.15 26.25 5.34
C ASP A 122 8.44 24.87 4.71
N PHE A 123 7.98 24.66 3.48
CA PHE A 123 8.12 23.42 2.71
C PHE A 123 9.00 23.59 1.46
N ALA A 124 9.74 24.70 1.36
CA ALA A 124 10.58 25.03 0.22
C ALA A 124 11.91 24.25 0.20
N TYR A 125 11.86 22.94 -0.04
CA TYR A 125 13.05 22.09 -0.13
C TYR A 125 13.73 22.17 -1.52
N PRO A 126 15.07 22.09 -1.58
CA PRO A 126 15.80 22.06 -2.84
C PRO A 126 15.34 20.96 -3.80
N GLY A 127 15.08 21.35 -5.05
CA GLY A 127 14.71 20.42 -6.14
C GLY A 127 13.25 19.94 -6.15
N MET A 128 12.40 20.50 -5.28
CA MET A 128 10.95 20.26 -5.28
C MET A 128 10.20 21.33 -6.09
N ALA A 129 9.01 20.97 -6.58
CA ALA A 129 8.14 21.90 -7.28
C ALA A 129 7.45 22.89 -6.31
N PRO A 130 7.10 24.12 -6.74
CA PRO A 130 6.46 25.11 -5.85
C PRO A 130 5.16 24.64 -5.20
N GLN A 131 4.40 23.75 -5.85
CA GLN A 131 3.15 23.18 -5.34
C GLN A 131 3.35 21.98 -4.40
N ALA A 132 4.58 21.49 -4.24
CA ALA A 132 4.88 20.27 -3.49
C ALA A 132 4.46 20.35 -2.01
N TYR A 133 4.40 21.57 -1.45
CA TYR A 133 3.95 21.78 -0.07
C TYR A 133 2.57 21.18 0.19
N ARG A 134 1.67 21.13 -0.79
CA ARG A 134 0.32 20.55 -0.63
C ARG A 134 0.40 19.06 -0.30
N THR A 135 1.22 18.34 -1.07
CA THR A 135 1.47 16.91 -0.86
C THR A 135 2.19 16.67 0.48
N LEU A 136 3.18 17.50 0.82
CA LEU A 136 3.90 17.38 2.09
C LEU A 136 2.99 17.62 3.30
N VAL A 137 2.11 18.62 3.25
CA VAL A 137 1.11 18.90 4.29
C VAL A 137 0.14 17.73 4.43
N GLU A 138 -0.41 17.22 3.32
CA GLU A 138 -1.35 16.10 3.37
C GLU A 138 -0.70 14.83 3.94
N GLN A 139 0.49 14.47 3.45
CA GLN A 139 1.23 13.32 3.94
C GLN A 139 1.67 13.51 5.39
N GLY A 140 2.06 14.71 5.79
CA GLY A 140 2.40 15.06 7.16
C GLY A 140 1.20 14.98 8.12
N ARG A 141 0.01 15.38 7.67
CA ARG A 141 -1.24 15.21 8.45
C ARG A 141 -1.64 13.75 8.59
N ARG A 142 -1.31 12.91 7.61
CA ARG A 142 -1.58 11.46 7.64
C ARG A 142 -0.60 10.70 8.56
N GLY A 143 0.70 10.88 8.36
CA GLY A 143 1.75 10.05 8.99
C GLY A 143 2.75 10.82 9.84
N GLY A 144 2.53 12.10 10.09
CA GLY A 144 3.43 12.96 10.85
C GLY A 144 4.65 13.43 10.05
N PRO A 145 5.59 14.13 10.74
CA PRO A 145 6.79 14.71 10.12
C PRO A 145 7.64 13.70 9.34
N LEU A 146 7.70 12.44 9.80
CA LEU A 146 8.50 11.41 9.15
C LEU A 146 7.96 11.04 7.76
N LEU A 147 6.64 10.95 7.59
CA LEU A 147 6.03 10.69 6.28
C LEU A 147 6.17 11.89 5.33
N ALA A 148 6.18 13.12 5.85
CA ALA A 148 6.53 14.29 5.04
C ALA A 148 8.01 14.25 4.62
N LEU A 149 8.92 13.91 5.55
CA LEU A 149 10.36 13.77 5.28
C LEU A 149 10.62 12.69 4.22
N GLU A 150 9.91 11.56 4.28
CA GLU A 150 9.96 10.51 3.27
C GLU A 150 9.77 11.09 1.86
N ARG A 151 8.73 11.91 1.65
CA ARG A 151 8.45 12.51 0.34
C ARG A 151 9.53 13.48 -0.10
N VAL A 152 10.11 14.26 0.83
CA VAL A 152 11.26 15.13 0.56
C VAL A 152 12.45 14.30 0.08
N VAL A 153 12.79 13.23 0.81
CA VAL A 153 13.96 12.39 0.49
C VAL A 153 13.74 11.64 -0.83
N GLN A 154 12.55 11.09 -1.09
CA GLN A 154 12.21 10.46 -2.37
C GLN A 154 12.33 11.45 -3.54
N ALA A 155 11.82 12.66 -3.37
CA ALA A 155 11.89 13.73 -4.36
C ALA A 155 13.33 14.15 -4.67
N GLN A 156 14.18 14.25 -3.65
CA GLN A 156 15.59 14.64 -3.81
C GLN A 156 16.42 13.49 -4.39
N ALA A 157 16.27 12.27 -3.86
CA ALA A 157 16.99 11.08 -4.32
C ALA A 157 16.51 10.58 -5.70
N LYS A 158 15.36 11.07 -6.19
CA LYS A 158 14.72 10.62 -7.43
C LYS A 158 14.51 9.09 -7.41
N GLY A 159 14.00 8.59 -6.29
CA GLY A 159 13.81 7.17 -6.01
C GLY A 159 12.55 6.90 -5.21
N LEU A 160 11.88 5.77 -5.47
CA LEU A 160 10.68 5.36 -4.75
C LEU A 160 11.01 4.59 -3.47
N ARG A 161 12.00 3.69 -3.54
CA ARG A 161 12.44 2.88 -2.41
C ARG A 161 13.72 3.45 -1.84
N ILE A 162 13.66 3.96 -0.61
CA ILE A 162 14.79 4.58 0.07
C ILE A 162 15.10 3.80 1.35
N ILE A 163 16.39 3.58 1.62
CA ILE A 163 16.86 3.23 2.95
C ILE A 163 17.47 4.50 3.54
N LEU A 164 16.71 5.21 4.38
CA LEU A 164 17.23 6.35 5.12
C LEU A 164 17.95 5.81 6.36
N THR A 165 19.28 5.85 6.36
CA THR A 165 20.11 5.40 7.49
C THR A 165 20.50 6.59 8.35
N VAL A 166 20.18 6.53 9.63
CA VAL A 166 20.59 7.52 10.62
C VAL A 166 21.85 7.03 11.34
N GLY A 167 22.91 7.84 11.33
CA GLY A 167 24.18 7.51 11.98
C GLY A 167 25.31 8.47 11.62
N GLU A 168 26.46 8.30 12.28
CA GLU A 168 27.68 9.08 11.98
C GLU A 168 28.70 8.19 11.27
N ASN A 169 29.42 7.38 12.06
CA ASN A 169 30.42 6.42 11.57
C ASN A 169 29.91 4.98 11.50
N ARG A 170 28.68 4.74 11.99
CA ARG A 170 27.98 3.46 11.96
C ARG A 170 26.47 3.71 12.02
N PRO A 171 25.62 2.80 11.53
CA PRO A 171 24.18 2.93 11.64
C PRO A 171 23.73 2.94 13.10
N GLN A 172 22.70 3.73 13.40
CA GLN A 172 21.93 3.67 14.65
C GLN A 172 20.54 3.07 14.38
N GLU A 173 19.98 3.39 13.22
CA GLU A 173 18.71 2.87 12.73
C GLU A 173 18.56 3.13 11.24
N ALA A 174 17.61 2.45 10.61
CA ALA A 174 17.19 2.72 9.26
C ALA A 174 15.67 2.81 9.17
N TYR A 175 15.20 3.63 8.23
CA TYR A 175 13.81 3.69 7.80
C TYR A 175 13.74 3.24 6.34
N LEU A 176 12.82 2.32 6.03
CA LEU A 176 12.60 1.87 4.66
C LEU A 176 11.39 2.59 4.09
N PHE A 177 11.62 3.58 3.25
CA PHE A 177 10.55 4.32 2.60
C PHE A 177 10.10 3.66 1.30
N ASP A 178 8.80 3.71 1.00
CA ASP A 178 8.24 3.27 -0.27
C ASP A 178 7.20 4.25 -0.85
N LEU A 179 6.65 3.96 -2.02
CA LEU A 179 5.70 4.88 -2.65
C LEU A 179 4.36 4.98 -1.87
N VAL A 180 3.93 3.92 -1.21
CA VAL A 180 2.62 3.84 -0.54
C VAL A 180 2.60 4.67 0.75
N GLY A 181 3.78 4.96 1.30
CA GLY A 181 3.96 5.69 2.54
C GLY A 181 4.34 4.78 3.70
N ALA A 182 4.93 3.61 3.43
CA ALA A 182 5.51 2.77 4.45
C ALA A 182 6.87 3.34 4.87
N TYR A 183 7.13 3.35 6.18
CA TYR A 183 8.38 3.81 6.80
C TYR A 183 8.77 2.96 8.04
N PRO A 184 8.77 1.62 7.98
CA PRO A 184 9.20 0.81 9.12
C PRO A 184 10.60 1.21 9.59
N ARG A 185 10.72 1.35 10.92
CA ARG A 185 11.97 1.62 11.63
C ARG A 185 12.66 0.30 11.96
N ILE A 186 13.95 0.22 11.69
CA ILE A 186 14.79 -0.93 12.06
C ILE A 186 15.95 -0.41 12.91
N PRO A 187 15.97 -0.69 14.22
CA PRO A 187 17.06 -0.27 15.10
C PRO A 187 18.32 -1.10 14.84
N PHE A 188 19.49 -0.46 14.86
CA PHE A 188 20.78 -1.12 14.76
C PHE A 188 21.18 -1.76 16.10
N THR A 189 20.64 -2.96 16.37
CA THR A 189 20.92 -3.73 17.59
C THR A 189 22.11 -4.67 17.43
N HIS A 190 22.15 -5.40 16.32
CA HIS A 190 23.26 -6.26 15.92
C HIS A 190 23.42 -6.20 14.38
N PRO A 191 24.67 -6.15 13.85
CA PRO A 191 24.89 -6.02 12.41
C PRO A 191 24.15 -7.06 11.58
N ASP A 192 24.29 -8.35 11.92
CA ASP A 192 23.66 -9.43 11.16
C ASP A 192 22.13 -9.31 11.12
N THR A 193 21.48 -9.09 12.26
CA THR A 193 20.01 -8.98 12.30
C THR A 193 19.52 -7.72 11.59
N PHE A 194 20.25 -6.62 11.69
CA PHE A 194 19.89 -5.36 11.03
C PHE A 194 19.92 -5.48 9.51
N TYR A 195 21.02 -5.98 8.94
CA TYR A 195 21.13 -6.11 7.48
C TYR A 195 20.27 -7.25 6.93
N THR A 196 20.10 -8.35 7.68
CA THR A 196 19.19 -9.44 7.28
C THR A 196 17.73 -8.98 7.27
N ASP A 197 17.28 -8.20 8.25
CA ASP A 197 15.91 -7.66 8.27
C ASP A 197 15.66 -6.74 7.06
N ILE A 198 16.56 -5.78 6.81
CA ILE A 198 16.48 -4.92 5.62
C ILE A 198 16.46 -5.74 4.34
N ALA A 199 17.36 -6.71 4.20
CA ALA A 199 17.42 -7.57 3.01
C ALA A 199 16.13 -8.36 2.81
N LEU A 200 15.57 -8.98 3.85
CA LEU A 200 14.34 -9.76 3.76
C LEU A 200 13.12 -8.90 3.38
N ARG A 201 13.02 -7.67 3.91
CA ARG A 201 11.95 -6.73 3.49
C ARG A 201 12.05 -6.36 2.01
N LEU A 202 13.26 -6.10 1.52
CA LEU A 202 13.47 -5.79 0.11
C LEU A 202 13.24 -6.99 -0.80
N VAL A 203 13.70 -8.18 -0.41
CA VAL A 203 13.45 -9.43 -1.13
C VAL A 203 11.96 -9.74 -1.19
N THR A 204 11.23 -9.49 -0.09
CA THR A 204 9.76 -9.63 -0.05
C THR A 204 9.10 -8.74 -1.10
N ALA A 205 9.49 -7.47 -1.16
CA ALA A 205 8.96 -6.54 -2.14
C ALA A 205 9.29 -6.94 -3.60
N VAL A 206 10.51 -7.39 -3.87
CA VAL A 206 10.96 -7.76 -5.24
C VAL A 206 10.45 -9.14 -5.68
N SER A 207 10.15 -10.04 -4.73
CA SER A 207 9.61 -11.37 -5.03
C SER A 207 8.10 -11.35 -5.31
N ALA A 208 7.41 -10.25 -4.98
CA ALA A 208 5.97 -10.15 -5.17
C ALA A 208 5.63 -9.87 -6.64
N GLU A 209 4.75 -10.69 -7.22
CA GLU A 209 4.27 -10.54 -8.60
C GLU A 209 3.04 -9.62 -8.65
N GLU A 210 2.99 -8.69 -9.60
CA GLU A 210 1.83 -7.84 -9.86
C GLU A 210 0.64 -8.66 -10.42
N VAL A 211 -0.59 -8.25 -10.07
CA VAL A 211 -1.83 -8.93 -10.49
C VAL A 211 -2.85 -7.99 -11.15
N THR A 212 -2.37 -7.12 -12.03
CA THR A 212 -3.16 -6.09 -12.72
C THR A 212 -3.47 -6.41 -14.19
N ASP A 213 -3.15 -7.62 -14.66
CA ASP A 213 -3.41 -8.08 -16.03
C ASP A 213 -4.88 -8.50 -16.19
N HIS A 214 -5.81 -7.55 -16.11
CA HIS A 214 -7.25 -7.82 -16.18
C HIS A 214 -7.68 -8.24 -17.60
N GLU A 215 -8.67 -9.14 -17.68
CA GLU A 215 -9.20 -9.68 -18.95
C GLU A 215 -10.69 -9.34 -19.10
N ILE A 216 -11.09 -8.92 -20.31
CA ILE A 216 -12.49 -8.59 -20.62
C ILE A 216 -13.20 -9.85 -21.12
N VAL A 217 -14.35 -10.19 -20.52
CA VAL A 217 -15.13 -11.39 -20.88
C VAL A 217 -16.51 -11.03 -21.46
N PRO A 218 -16.95 -11.67 -22.57
CA PRO A 218 -18.29 -11.47 -23.14
C PRO A 218 -19.37 -12.36 -22.47
N PRO A 219 -20.67 -12.10 -22.70
CA PRO A 219 -21.23 -10.88 -23.32
C PRO A 219 -21.20 -9.68 -22.35
N PRO A 220 -21.32 -8.44 -22.86
CA PRO A 220 -21.44 -7.27 -22.01
C PRO A 220 -22.75 -7.30 -21.20
N ILE A 221 -22.77 -6.57 -20.09
CA ILE A 221 -23.97 -6.31 -19.29
C ILE A 221 -24.83 -5.31 -20.05
N ALA A 222 -26.10 -5.69 -20.28
CA ALA A 222 -27.05 -4.83 -20.97
C ALA A 222 -27.27 -3.51 -20.21
N ALA A 223 -27.38 -2.41 -20.95
CA ALA A 223 -27.56 -1.08 -20.34
C ALA A 223 -28.79 -1.02 -19.41
N GLU A 224 -29.88 -1.70 -19.78
CA GLU A 224 -31.07 -1.77 -18.94
C GLU A 224 -30.85 -2.53 -17.63
N ALA A 225 -30.05 -3.60 -17.65
CA ALA A 225 -29.73 -4.37 -16.46
C ALA A 225 -28.91 -3.52 -15.49
N TRP A 226 -27.92 -2.78 -16.01
CA TRP A 226 -27.13 -1.81 -15.26
C TRP A 226 -28.00 -0.73 -14.60
N GLN A 227 -28.92 -0.12 -15.36
CA GLN A 227 -29.80 0.94 -14.84
C GLN A 227 -30.76 0.43 -13.74
N ARG A 228 -31.20 -0.83 -13.82
CA ARG A 228 -32.09 -1.42 -12.82
C ARG A 228 -31.35 -1.85 -11.55
N ALA A 229 -30.05 -2.12 -11.62
CA ALA A 229 -29.26 -2.56 -10.47
C ALA A 229 -29.21 -1.53 -9.32
N GLU A 230 -28.99 -2.05 -8.11
CA GLU A 230 -28.84 -1.25 -6.91
C GLU A 230 -27.38 -0.81 -6.72
N ALA A 231 -26.45 -1.74 -6.99
CA ALA A 231 -25.04 -1.57 -6.68
C ALA A 231 -24.42 -0.30 -7.28
N PRO A 232 -24.63 0.09 -8.56
CA PRO A 232 -24.03 1.30 -9.10
C PRO A 232 -24.40 2.58 -8.32
N ARG A 233 -25.70 2.75 -8.05
CA ARG A 233 -26.20 3.90 -7.27
C ARG A 233 -25.75 3.85 -5.83
N ALA A 234 -25.64 2.65 -5.24
CA ALA A 234 -25.12 2.48 -3.88
C ALA A 234 -23.63 2.85 -3.78
N MET A 235 -22.81 2.49 -4.77
CA MET A 235 -21.40 2.85 -4.83
C MET A 235 -21.19 4.37 -4.86
N VAL A 236 -21.98 5.10 -5.66
CA VAL A 236 -21.95 6.57 -5.70
C VAL A 236 -22.29 7.17 -4.33
N ARG A 237 -23.35 6.68 -3.67
CA ARG A 237 -23.71 7.13 -2.31
C ARG A 237 -22.62 6.81 -1.29
N ALA A 238 -22.03 5.62 -1.37
CA ALA A 238 -20.96 5.20 -0.46
C ALA A 238 -19.73 6.11 -0.61
N GLY A 239 -19.36 6.47 -1.85
CA GLY A 239 -18.31 7.46 -2.11
C GLY A 239 -18.55 8.76 -1.36
N ALA A 240 -19.72 9.38 -1.53
CA ALA A 240 -20.09 10.60 -0.83
C ALA A 240 -20.10 10.44 0.71
N ALA A 241 -20.62 9.33 1.23
CA ALA A 241 -20.66 9.06 2.67
C ALA A 241 -19.24 8.94 3.27
N PHE A 242 -18.34 8.22 2.61
CA PHE A 242 -16.95 8.10 3.05
C PHE A 242 -16.18 9.43 2.89
N GLY A 243 -16.51 10.22 1.86
CA GLY A 243 -15.99 11.58 1.67
C GLY A 243 -16.32 12.51 2.84
N GLN A 244 -17.58 12.52 3.29
CA GLN A 244 -18.01 13.30 4.47
C GLN A 244 -17.24 12.93 5.75
N ARG A 245 -16.79 11.67 5.85
CA ARG A 245 -16.01 11.14 6.97
C ARG A 245 -14.50 11.30 6.77
N ARG A 246 -14.07 11.96 5.69
CA ARG A 246 -12.66 12.14 5.31
C ARG A 246 -11.89 10.81 5.25
N PHE A 247 -12.58 9.75 4.84
CA PHE A 247 -11.99 8.41 4.80
C PHE A 247 -10.88 8.32 3.76
N PHE A 248 -11.15 8.78 2.53
CA PHE A 248 -10.18 8.78 1.44
C PHE A 248 -9.06 9.79 1.72
N THR A 249 -7.84 9.41 1.35
CA THR A 249 -6.65 10.28 1.38
C THR A 249 -6.47 10.90 0.00
N GLN A 250 -5.88 12.08 -0.12
CA GLN A 250 -5.56 12.59 -1.46
C GLN A 250 -4.45 11.78 -2.15
N MET A 251 -4.53 11.74 -3.48
CA MET A 251 -3.66 11.01 -4.37
C MET A 251 -2.33 11.75 -4.42
N VAL A 252 -1.28 11.05 -4.00
CA VAL A 252 0.08 11.56 -4.15
C VAL A 252 0.50 11.38 -5.60
N ARG A 253 0.64 12.48 -6.34
CA ARG A 253 1.29 12.44 -7.66
C ARG A 253 2.73 12.86 -7.50
N ILE A 254 3.65 12.02 -7.97
CA ILE A 254 5.08 12.34 -7.89
C ILE A 254 5.40 13.58 -8.76
N ASN A 255 4.63 13.83 -9.82
CA ASN A 255 4.69 15.07 -10.61
C ASN A 255 4.39 16.34 -9.78
N ASP A 256 3.63 16.23 -8.69
CA ASP A 256 3.37 17.35 -7.79
C ASP A 256 4.56 17.62 -6.87
N LEU A 257 5.42 16.63 -6.65
CA LEU A 257 6.64 16.75 -5.84
C LEU A 257 7.83 17.26 -6.66
N VAL A 258 7.99 16.82 -7.91
CA VAL A 258 9.16 17.10 -8.74
C VAL A 258 8.80 17.31 -10.21
N ALA A 259 9.45 18.29 -10.86
CA ALA A 259 9.35 18.48 -12.30
C ALA A 259 10.36 17.59 -13.05
N VAL A 260 9.94 16.38 -13.45
CA VAL A 260 10.77 15.46 -14.25
C VAL A 260 10.04 15.10 -15.56
N PRO A 261 10.56 15.47 -16.74
CA PRO A 261 9.88 15.23 -18.02
C PRO A 261 9.64 13.77 -18.41
N ALA A 262 10.26 12.80 -17.72
CA ALA A 262 10.21 11.37 -18.06
C ALA A 262 9.48 10.51 -17.00
N LEU A 263 8.73 11.15 -16.09
CA LEU A 263 8.16 10.50 -14.92
C LEU A 263 6.99 9.56 -15.25
N GLU A 264 6.12 9.97 -16.20
CA GLU A 264 4.87 9.27 -16.56
C GLU A 264 5.09 7.85 -17.10
N ALA A 265 6.23 7.56 -17.72
CA ALA A 265 6.53 6.24 -18.26
C ALA A 265 7.25 5.31 -17.26
N SER A 266 7.79 5.83 -16.16
CA SER A 266 8.64 5.09 -15.21
C SER A 266 7.94 4.77 -13.89
N ILE A 267 6.89 5.51 -13.56
CA ILE A 267 5.99 5.24 -12.46
C ILE A 267 4.67 4.93 -13.14
N SER A 268 4.36 3.64 -13.35
CA SER A 268 2.95 3.26 -13.48
C SER A 268 2.24 3.94 -12.30
N GLU A 269 1.13 4.59 -12.58
CA GLU A 269 0.41 5.49 -11.68
C GLU A 269 -0.20 4.71 -10.47
N GLN A 270 0.68 4.13 -9.65
CA GLN A 270 0.46 3.05 -8.68
C GLN A 270 -0.02 3.55 -7.32
N TYR A 271 -0.59 4.75 -7.24
CA TYR A 271 -1.21 5.21 -6.02
C TYR A 271 -2.72 5.39 -6.22
N SER A 272 -3.46 4.27 -6.11
CA SER A 272 -4.90 4.32 -5.87
C SER A 272 -5.13 4.62 -4.38
N GLU A 273 -5.89 5.67 -4.04
CA GLU A 273 -6.20 6.06 -2.65
C GLU A 273 -7.17 5.05 -1.97
N GLY A 274 -6.80 3.77 -1.88
CA GLY A 274 -7.72 2.67 -1.61
C GLY A 274 -8.70 2.40 -2.76
N CYS A 275 -9.67 1.52 -2.53
CA CYS A 275 -10.70 1.14 -3.48
C CYS A 275 -11.89 0.50 -2.75
N PHE A 276 -13.04 0.40 -3.41
CA PHE A 276 -14.16 -0.33 -2.82
C PHE A 276 -15.03 -0.99 -3.85
N ALA A 277 -15.78 -2.02 -3.42
CA ALA A 277 -16.68 -2.78 -4.27
C ALA A 277 -17.86 -3.35 -3.50
N THR A 278 -18.99 -3.55 -4.18
CA THR A 278 -20.15 -4.25 -3.64
C THR A 278 -20.73 -5.24 -4.64
N TRP A 279 -21.27 -6.35 -4.12
CA TRP A 279 -21.90 -7.39 -4.92
C TRP A 279 -23.25 -6.95 -5.48
N GLU A 280 -23.50 -7.25 -6.75
CA GLU A 280 -24.77 -7.05 -7.45
C GLU A 280 -25.44 -8.41 -7.75
N PRO A 281 -26.60 -8.71 -7.14
CA PRO A 281 -27.29 -9.99 -7.35
C PRO A 281 -27.91 -10.16 -8.74
N THR A 282 -28.34 -9.08 -9.40
CA THR A 282 -29.10 -9.14 -10.66
C THR A 282 -28.25 -9.47 -11.88
N PHE A 283 -26.99 -9.04 -11.88
CA PHE A 283 -25.93 -9.55 -12.75
C PHE A 283 -24.76 -9.99 -11.86
N PRO A 284 -24.69 -11.26 -11.45
CA PRO A 284 -23.75 -11.73 -10.43
C PRO A 284 -22.31 -11.27 -10.69
N GLY A 285 -21.81 -10.38 -9.83
CA GLY A 285 -20.48 -9.79 -9.89
C GLY A 285 -20.28 -8.66 -8.88
N LEU A 286 -19.05 -8.18 -8.75
CA LEU A 286 -18.69 -7.01 -7.95
C LEU A 286 -18.70 -5.75 -8.82
N VAL A 287 -19.48 -4.76 -8.43
CA VAL A 287 -19.34 -3.39 -8.93
C VAL A 287 -18.28 -2.70 -8.10
N ALA A 288 -17.18 -2.27 -8.73
CA ALA A 288 -15.98 -1.77 -8.08
C ALA A 288 -15.54 -0.42 -8.66
N THR A 289 -14.85 0.39 -7.87
CA THR A 289 -14.18 1.61 -8.38
C THR A 289 -13.12 1.27 -9.42
N ILE A 290 -13.00 2.09 -10.46
CA ILE A 290 -11.95 1.97 -11.48
C ILE A 290 -10.55 2.31 -10.94
N THR A 291 -9.50 1.98 -11.69
CA THR A 291 -8.13 2.37 -11.34
C THR A 291 -7.91 3.89 -11.48
N GLY A 292 -7.19 4.47 -10.53
CA GLY A 292 -6.69 5.85 -10.61
C GLY A 292 -5.60 6.04 -11.66
N SER A 293 -5.04 4.94 -12.19
CA SER A 293 -3.96 4.93 -13.18
C SER A 293 -4.41 5.19 -14.62
N ALA A 294 -5.72 5.15 -14.87
CA ALA A 294 -6.27 5.52 -16.18
C ALA A 294 -6.60 7.02 -16.20
N ARG A 295 -7.07 7.52 -15.06
CA ARG A 295 -7.30 8.93 -14.77
C ARG A 295 -7.49 9.13 -13.28
N PRO A 296 -7.27 10.35 -12.78
CA PRO A 296 -7.67 10.71 -11.43
C PRO A 296 -9.17 10.47 -11.19
N VAL A 297 -9.49 9.87 -10.05
CA VAL A 297 -10.87 9.60 -9.62
C VAL A 297 -11.06 10.21 -8.23
N ALA A 298 -11.99 11.15 -8.11
CA ALA A 298 -12.41 11.70 -6.83
C ALA A 298 -13.42 10.73 -6.19
N LYS A 299 -12.95 9.87 -5.28
CA LYS A 299 -13.78 8.80 -4.70
C LYS A 299 -14.97 9.30 -3.87
N ASP A 300 -14.91 10.54 -3.40
CA ASP A 300 -15.98 11.23 -2.71
C ASP A 300 -17.05 11.82 -3.65
N ALA A 301 -16.75 11.90 -4.95
CA ALA A 301 -17.61 12.45 -5.99
C ALA A 301 -17.76 11.48 -7.18
N LEU A 302 -17.83 10.18 -6.90
CA LEU A 302 -17.94 9.14 -7.92
C LEU A 302 -19.20 9.30 -8.78
N THR A 303 -19.03 8.99 -10.04
CA THR A 303 -20.09 8.78 -11.02
C THR A 303 -20.19 7.30 -11.36
N GLU A 304 -21.31 6.87 -11.95
CA GLU A 304 -21.42 5.48 -12.40
C GLU A 304 -20.39 5.14 -13.49
N ASP A 305 -19.89 6.11 -14.26
CA ASP A 305 -18.83 5.91 -15.27
C ASP A 305 -17.43 5.68 -14.70
N GLU A 306 -17.32 5.71 -13.36
CA GLU A 306 -16.11 5.39 -12.59
C GLU A 306 -16.23 4.03 -11.90
N LEU A 307 -17.15 3.19 -12.38
CA LEU A 307 -17.39 1.85 -11.90
C LEU A 307 -17.12 0.81 -12.99
N ALA A 308 -16.46 -0.28 -12.60
CA ALA A 308 -16.20 -1.46 -13.40
C ALA A 308 -16.89 -2.68 -12.78
N VAL A 309 -17.14 -3.73 -13.57
CA VAL A 309 -17.75 -4.97 -13.08
C VAL A 309 -16.77 -6.12 -13.14
N ILE A 310 -16.43 -6.65 -11.97
CA ILE A 310 -15.56 -7.82 -11.80
C ILE A 310 -16.45 -9.05 -11.63
N VAL A 311 -16.24 -10.08 -12.45
CA VAL A 311 -17.04 -11.32 -12.44
C VAL A 311 -16.24 -12.56 -12.08
N GLY A 312 -14.94 -12.42 -11.85
CA GLY A 312 -14.05 -13.53 -11.53
C GLY A 312 -12.60 -13.08 -11.34
N VAL A 313 -11.76 -14.04 -10.99
CA VAL A 313 -10.30 -13.94 -11.09
C VAL A 313 -9.86 -14.81 -12.27
N ARG A 314 -8.84 -14.36 -13.01
CA ARG A 314 -8.26 -15.15 -14.10
C ARG A 314 -7.75 -16.50 -13.56
N PRO A 315 -7.79 -17.58 -14.35
CA PRO A 315 -7.25 -18.88 -13.93
C PRO A 315 -5.77 -18.84 -13.52
N ASP A 316 -4.97 -17.97 -14.16
CA ASP A 316 -3.56 -17.75 -13.85
C ASP A 316 -3.31 -16.77 -12.69
N ARG A 317 -4.38 -16.20 -12.12
CA ARG A 317 -4.39 -15.23 -11.02
C ARG A 317 -3.61 -13.94 -11.29
N LYS A 318 -3.28 -13.64 -12.55
CA LYS A 318 -2.57 -12.40 -12.92
C LYS A 318 -3.47 -11.18 -13.01
N GLY A 319 -4.78 -11.36 -12.90
CA GLY A 319 -5.74 -10.27 -12.94
C GLY A 319 -7.17 -10.74 -12.75
N ALA A 320 -8.08 -9.81 -12.97
CA ALA A 320 -9.51 -10.00 -12.76
C ALA A 320 -10.23 -10.22 -14.09
N LEU A 321 -11.33 -10.96 -14.07
CA LEU A 321 -12.23 -11.08 -15.21
C LEU A 321 -13.26 -9.96 -15.12
N VAL A 322 -13.37 -9.15 -16.17
CA VAL A 322 -14.15 -7.92 -16.20
C VAL A 322 -15.24 -8.03 -17.26
N ARG A 323 -16.48 -7.67 -16.93
CA ARG A 323 -17.54 -7.49 -17.91
C ARG A 323 -17.76 -6.02 -18.20
N HIS A 324 -17.74 -5.67 -19.47
CA HIS A 324 -18.14 -4.35 -19.92
C HIS A 324 -19.66 -4.16 -19.77
N VAL A 325 -20.07 -2.92 -19.63
CA VAL A 325 -21.47 -2.50 -19.67
C VAL A 325 -21.69 -1.74 -20.97
N GLU A 326 -22.79 -2.04 -21.66
CA GLU A 326 -23.17 -1.36 -22.88
C GLU A 326 -23.31 0.15 -22.67
N GLY A 327 -22.74 0.94 -23.58
CA GLY A 327 -22.84 2.40 -23.55
C GLY A 327 -21.95 3.11 -22.52
N LYS A 328 -21.19 2.39 -21.68
CA LYS A 328 -20.22 2.99 -20.75
C LYS A 328 -18.83 3.12 -21.38
N ARG A 329 -17.98 3.98 -20.79
CA ARG A 329 -16.56 4.10 -21.15
C ARG A 329 -15.77 2.82 -20.87
N ASN A 330 -16.14 2.09 -19.81
CA ASN A 330 -15.53 0.81 -19.40
C ASN A 330 -14.03 0.92 -19.09
N ASP A 331 -13.65 1.83 -18.19
CA ASP A 331 -12.26 1.87 -17.69
C ASP A 331 -11.95 0.61 -16.86
N PRO A 332 -10.67 0.19 -16.78
CA PRO A 332 -10.26 -0.96 -15.97
C PRO A 332 -10.61 -0.79 -14.49
N PRO A 333 -10.90 -1.88 -13.76
CA PRO A 333 -11.14 -1.83 -12.32
C PRO A 333 -9.87 -1.40 -11.56
N SER A 334 -10.01 -1.17 -10.25
CA SER A 334 -8.87 -0.98 -9.34
C SER A 334 -7.78 -2.02 -9.54
N SER A 335 -6.52 -1.64 -9.36
CA SER A 335 -5.36 -2.55 -9.36
C SER A 335 -5.47 -3.65 -8.29
N GLU A 336 -6.33 -3.44 -7.28
CA GLU A 336 -6.62 -4.38 -6.20
C GLU A 336 -7.88 -5.23 -6.48
N ALA A 337 -8.41 -5.21 -7.69
CA ALA A 337 -9.61 -5.98 -8.07
C ALA A 337 -9.56 -7.47 -7.72
N VAL A 338 -8.36 -8.07 -7.80
CA VAL A 338 -8.16 -9.50 -7.55
C VAL A 338 -8.48 -9.87 -6.11
N GLU A 339 -7.99 -9.12 -5.13
CA GLU A 339 -8.21 -9.44 -3.71
C GLU A 339 -9.68 -9.23 -3.33
N LEU A 340 -10.34 -8.21 -3.88
CA LEU A 340 -11.74 -7.93 -3.62
C LEU A 340 -12.63 -9.10 -4.07
N PHE A 341 -12.40 -9.65 -5.26
CA PHE A 341 -13.19 -10.78 -5.74
C PHE A 341 -12.77 -12.10 -5.08
N ALA A 342 -11.48 -12.34 -4.89
CA ALA A 342 -10.96 -13.60 -4.35
C ALA A 342 -11.44 -13.90 -2.91
N ILE A 343 -11.80 -12.87 -2.13
CA ILE A 343 -12.46 -13.04 -0.83
C ILE A 343 -13.76 -13.86 -0.98
N ASP A 344 -14.54 -13.61 -2.03
CA ASP A 344 -15.83 -14.27 -2.25
C ASP A 344 -15.69 -15.74 -2.68
N GLU A 345 -14.55 -16.13 -3.26
CA GLU A 345 -14.30 -17.50 -3.72
C GLU A 345 -14.07 -18.49 -2.57
N VAL A 346 -13.63 -17.99 -1.41
CA VAL A 346 -13.18 -18.82 -0.29
C VAL A 346 -14.14 -18.83 0.88
N LEU A 347 -15.18 -17.99 0.83
CA LEU A 347 -16.16 -17.82 1.87
C LEU A 347 -17.49 -18.50 1.50
N PRO A 348 -18.33 -18.84 2.49
CA PRO A 348 -19.65 -19.40 2.25
C PRO A 348 -20.53 -18.47 1.39
N ARG A 349 -21.47 -19.10 0.68
CA ARG A 349 -22.59 -18.40 0.06
C ARG A 349 -23.82 -18.49 0.95
N ILE A 350 -24.65 -17.46 0.92
CA ILE A 350 -25.91 -17.38 1.65
C ILE A 350 -27.07 -17.16 0.68
N ARG A 351 -28.29 -17.49 1.14
CA ARG A 351 -29.50 -17.11 0.44
C ARG A 351 -29.88 -15.69 0.85
N TRP A 352 -30.05 -14.81 -0.13
CA TRP A 352 -30.49 -13.43 0.07
C TRP A 352 -31.63 -13.14 -0.89
N GLN A 353 -32.85 -13.00 -0.35
CA GLN A 353 -34.08 -12.95 -1.14
C GLN A 353 -34.16 -14.17 -2.11
N GLU A 354 -34.24 -13.90 -3.42
CA GLU A 354 -34.30 -14.92 -4.46
C GLU A 354 -32.91 -15.35 -4.97
N HIS A 355 -31.83 -14.72 -4.48
CA HIS A 355 -30.48 -14.93 -4.97
C HIS A 355 -29.63 -15.77 -4.01
N THR A 356 -28.59 -16.40 -4.56
CA THR A 356 -27.49 -16.97 -3.78
C THR A 356 -26.26 -16.10 -3.96
N VAL A 357 -25.79 -15.46 -2.90
CA VAL A 357 -24.74 -14.43 -2.89
C VAL A 357 -23.59 -14.83 -1.97
N PRO A 358 -22.37 -14.29 -2.14
CA PRO A 358 -21.34 -14.45 -1.12
C PRO A 358 -21.80 -13.86 0.22
N VAL A 359 -21.32 -14.39 1.34
CA VAL A 359 -21.61 -13.86 2.69
C VAL A 359 -21.19 -12.39 2.84
N VAL A 360 -20.12 -11.99 2.16
CA VAL A 360 -19.65 -10.60 2.09
C VAL A 360 -20.39 -9.86 0.98
N ARG A 361 -21.03 -8.75 1.34
CA ARG A 361 -21.69 -7.84 0.41
C ARG A 361 -20.74 -6.79 -0.13
N SER A 362 -20.08 -6.06 0.77
CA SER A 362 -19.30 -4.86 0.43
C SER A 362 -17.90 -4.92 1.03
N LYS A 363 -16.93 -4.32 0.33
CA LYS A 363 -15.50 -4.40 0.63
C LYS A 363 -14.88 -3.02 0.45
N LEU A 364 -14.22 -2.51 1.48
CA LEU A 364 -13.60 -1.18 1.53
C LEU A 364 -12.12 -1.33 1.85
N HIS A 365 -11.27 -1.05 0.88
CA HIS A 365 -9.83 -0.89 1.07
C HIS A 365 -9.55 0.61 1.29
N GLY A 366 -8.86 0.97 2.38
CA GLY A 366 -8.40 2.34 2.61
C GLY A 366 -6.99 2.42 3.19
N HIS A 367 -6.27 3.49 2.86
CA HIS A 367 -4.92 3.77 3.37
C HIS A 367 -4.97 4.42 4.77
N ARG A 368 -5.71 3.77 5.67
CA ARG A 368 -6.00 4.18 7.04
C ARG A 368 -5.75 3.00 7.98
N GLY A 369 -5.48 3.28 9.24
CA GLY A 369 -5.47 2.26 10.29
C GLY A 369 -6.81 2.20 11.02
N VAL A 370 -6.88 1.33 12.03
CA VAL A 370 -7.99 1.24 12.97
C VAL A 370 -7.41 1.48 14.37
N ALA A 371 -7.86 2.53 15.06
CA ALA A 371 -7.40 2.84 16.41
C ALA A 371 -8.06 1.92 17.44
N SER A 372 -9.36 1.68 17.27
CA SER A 372 -10.11 0.78 18.14
C SER A 372 -11.36 0.22 17.45
N TYR A 373 -11.89 -0.90 17.96
CA TYR A 373 -13.16 -1.45 17.51
C TYR A 373 -13.95 -2.11 18.64
N ASP A 374 -15.27 -2.21 18.47
CA ASP A 374 -16.16 -2.99 19.33
C ASP A 374 -16.18 -4.46 18.87
N PRO A 375 -15.66 -5.40 19.67
CA PRO A 375 -15.59 -6.81 19.32
C PRO A 375 -16.97 -7.49 19.22
N GLN A 376 -18.05 -6.87 19.70
CA GLN A 376 -19.42 -7.38 19.54
C GLN A 376 -20.01 -7.08 18.15
N VAL A 377 -19.45 -6.10 17.44
CA VAL A 377 -19.94 -5.65 16.12
C VAL A 377 -18.96 -6.00 15.01
N VAL A 378 -17.67 -5.93 15.30
CA VAL A 378 -16.57 -6.03 14.34
C VAL A 378 -15.57 -7.10 14.75
N GLU A 379 -15.11 -7.90 13.79
CA GLU A 379 -13.98 -8.81 13.99
C GLU A 379 -12.68 -8.27 13.38
N PHE A 380 -11.58 -8.33 14.12
CA PHE A 380 -10.24 -8.19 13.54
C PHE A 380 -9.72 -9.56 13.10
N ALA A 381 -9.42 -9.71 11.81
CA ALA A 381 -8.86 -10.90 11.20
C ALA A 381 -7.39 -10.64 10.81
N PRO A 382 -6.40 -11.07 11.62
CA PRO A 382 -5.00 -10.75 11.34
C PRO A 382 -4.44 -11.52 10.14
N MET A 383 -3.61 -10.84 9.33
CA MET A 383 -2.73 -11.51 8.36
C MET A 383 -1.73 -12.44 9.08
N SER A 384 -1.14 -13.39 8.37
CA SER A 384 -0.12 -14.27 8.96
C SER A 384 1.10 -13.45 9.43
N ALA A 385 1.82 -13.95 10.44
CA ALA A 385 2.90 -13.22 11.11
C ALA A 385 3.97 -12.67 10.16
N ALA A 386 4.27 -13.38 9.06
CA ALA A 386 5.23 -12.92 8.07
C ALA A 386 4.86 -11.56 7.44
N TYR A 387 3.58 -11.25 7.24
CA TYR A 387 3.13 -9.95 6.70
C TYR A 387 3.35 -8.79 7.66
N HIS A 388 3.45 -9.06 8.96
CA HIS A 388 3.70 -8.04 9.98
C HIS A 388 5.18 -7.68 10.09
N HIS A 389 6.07 -8.63 9.86
CA HIS A 389 7.52 -8.38 9.84
C HIS A 389 8.02 -7.97 8.46
N PHE A 390 7.46 -8.55 7.39
CA PHE A 390 7.88 -8.37 6.02
C PHE A 390 6.67 -7.96 5.18
N PRO A 391 6.27 -6.67 5.21
CA PRO A 391 5.09 -6.18 4.51
C PRO A 391 5.24 -6.29 2.99
N VAL A 392 4.11 -6.36 2.31
CA VAL A 392 4.01 -6.50 0.84
C VAL A 392 3.42 -5.24 0.23
N SER A 393 3.69 -5.00 -1.04
CA SER A 393 3.18 -3.83 -1.78
C SER A 393 1.80 -4.08 -2.41
N CYS A 394 1.08 -2.99 -2.71
CA CYS A 394 -0.24 -2.99 -3.36
C CYS A 394 -0.26 -3.76 -4.68
N ALA A 395 -1.45 -4.25 -5.05
CA ALA A 395 -1.69 -4.86 -6.37
C ALA A 395 -0.77 -6.05 -6.69
N THR A 396 -0.27 -6.74 -5.66
CA THR A 396 0.54 -7.94 -5.79
C THR A 396 -0.26 -9.19 -5.42
N ARG A 397 0.12 -10.34 -6.00
CA ARG A 397 -0.42 -11.65 -5.63
C ARG A 397 -0.26 -11.89 -4.12
N ALA A 398 0.89 -11.51 -3.58
CA ALA A 398 1.19 -11.69 -2.16
C ALA A 398 0.22 -10.91 -1.26
N GLN A 399 -0.14 -9.67 -1.60
CA GLN A 399 -1.17 -8.89 -0.90
C GLN A 399 -2.53 -9.60 -0.98
N ALA A 400 -2.96 -9.95 -2.19
CA ALA A 400 -4.25 -10.59 -2.41
C ALA A 400 -4.38 -11.90 -1.61
N GLU A 401 -3.39 -12.78 -1.68
CA GLU A 401 -3.39 -14.04 -0.94
C GLU A 401 -3.39 -13.83 0.58
N GLY A 402 -2.65 -12.84 1.08
CA GLY A 402 -2.59 -12.53 2.50
C GLY A 402 -3.93 -12.03 3.05
N ILE A 403 -4.63 -11.16 2.30
CA ILE A 403 -5.95 -10.65 2.66
C ILE A 403 -6.99 -11.77 2.60
N VAL A 404 -6.97 -12.57 1.53
CA VAL A 404 -7.88 -13.71 1.37
C VAL A 404 -7.69 -14.72 2.50
N GLU A 405 -6.46 -15.04 2.89
CA GLU A 405 -6.18 -15.93 4.03
C GLU A 405 -6.61 -15.34 5.37
N ALA A 406 -6.47 -14.02 5.58
CA ALA A 406 -7.02 -13.35 6.76
C ALA A 406 -8.54 -13.55 6.85
N PHE A 407 -9.27 -13.20 5.80
CA PHE A 407 -10.74 -13.31 5.81
C PHE A 407 -11.26 -14.74 5.75
N ARG A 408 -10.54 -15.67 5.10
CA ARG A 408 -10.84 -17.11 5.15
C ARG A 408 -10.90 -17.64 6.59
N ARG A 409 -10.12 -17.07 7.50
CA ARG A 409 -10.05 -17.47 8.92
C ARG A 409 -11.03 -16.70 9.82
N ALA A 410 -11.64 -15.62 9.34
CA ALA A 410 -12.55 -14.79 10.13
C ALA A 410 -13.83 -15.57 10.49
N GLU A 411 -14.13 -15.67 11.79
CA GLU A 411 -15.27 -16.45 12.29
C GLU A 411 -16.60 -15.84 11.81
N THR A 412 -16.73 -14.51 11.85
CA THR A 412 -17.95 -13.81 11.44
C THR A 412 -18.33 -14.03 9.98
N LEU A 413 -17.33 -14.33 9.14
CA LEU A 413 -17.51 -14.59 7.71
C LEU A 413 -17.72 -16.08 7.43
N ARG A 414 -17.00 -16.96 8.14
CA ARG A 414 -17.16 -18.42 8.02
C ARG A 414 -18.49 -18.92 8.57
N ASN A 415 -19.01 -18.25 9.58
CA ASN A 415 -20.27 -18.56 10.22
C ASN A 415 -21.29 -17.46 9.92
N PRO A 416 -22.15 -17.62 8.88
CA PRO A 416 -23.15 -16.61 8.54
C PRO A 416 -24.10 -16.22 9.68
N ALA A 417 -24.28 -17.10 10.68
CA ALA A 417 -25.13 -16.85 11.85
C ALA A 417 -24.44 -16.03 12.96
N ASP A 418 -23.13 -15.79 12.86
CA ASP A 418 -22.42 -14.89 13.77
C ASP A 418 -23.06 -13.48 13.72
N PRO A 419 -23.32 -12.84 14.88
CA PRO A 419 -24.04 -11.57 14.91
C PRO A 419 -23.21 -10.37 14.45
N ARG A 420 -21.88 -10.48 14.44
CA ARG A 420 -21.01 -9.41 13.92
C ARG A 420 -21.30 -9.22 12.44
N THR A 421 -21.28 -7.97 12.02
CA THR A 421 -21.65 -7.58 10.65
C THR A 421 -20.45 -7.16 9.82
N LEU A 422 -19.32 -6.87 10.49
CA LEU A 422 -18.10 -6.38 9.88
C LEU A 422 -16.90 -7.24 10.27
N ALA A 423 -15.94 -7.37 9.37
CA ALA A 423 -14.60 -7.83 9.69
C ALA A 423 -13.57 -6.91 9.02
N PHE A 424 -12.38 -6.79 9.61
CA PHE A 424 -11.28 -6.06 8.97
C PHE A 424 -9.94 -6.74 9.18
N THR A 425 -8.99 -6.43 8.30
CA THR A 425 -7.56 -6.73 8.47
C THR A 425 -6.74 -5.46 8.26
N ILE A 426 -5.55 -5.42 8.87
CA ILE A 426 -4.55 -4.39 8.63
C ILE A 426 -3.48 -4.95 7.69
N ILE A 427 -3.05 -4.13 6.73
CA ILE A 427 -1.90 -4.37 5.85
C ILE A 427 -0.79 -3.42 6.32
N PRO A 428 0.21 -3.89 7.11
CA PRO A 428 1.23 -3.03 7.68
C PRO A 428 1.99 -2.21 6.64
N GLY A 429 2.22 -0.94 6.92
CA GLY A 429 2.83 0.03 6.00
C GLY A 429 1.90 0.56 4.91
N HIS A 430 0.70 -0.01 4.76
CA HIS A 430 -0.21 0.31 3.66
C HIS A 430 -1.56 0.87 4.15
N GLY A 431 -2.36 0.06 4.85
CA GLY A 431 -3.72 0.45 5.21
C GLY A 431 -4.54 -0.68 5.81
N MET A 432 -5.82 -0.74 5.45
CA MET A 432 -6.75 -1.75 5.92
C MET A 432 -7.72 -2.18 4.83
N VAL A 433 -8.30 -3.36 5.02
CA VAL A 433 -9.49 -3.80 4.28
C VAL A 433 -10.58 -4.11 5.29
N VAL A 434 -11.77 -3.53 5.10
CA VAL A 434 -12.99 -3.82 5.87
C VAL A 434 -14.00 -4.49 4.95
N VAL A 435 -14.67 -5.51 5.43
CA VAL A 435 -15.75 -6.20 4.73
C VAL A 435 -17.04 -6.13 5.52
N GLU A 436 -18.16 -6.05 4.81
CA GLU A 436 -19.50 -5.95 5.34
C GLU A 436 -20.35 -7.14 4.87
N LYS A 437 -21.09 -7.76 5.79
CA LYS A 437 -22.09 -8.78 5.50
C LYS A 437 -23.39 -8.19 4.97
N TRP A 438 -24.23 -9.02 4.36
CA TRP A 438 -25.60 -8.64 4.08
C TRP A 438 -26.38 -8.39 5.37
N VAL A 439 -26.87 -7.16 5.57
CA VAL A 439 -27.67 -6.77 6.74
C VAL A 439 -29.07 -6.33 6.28
N PRO A 440 -30.16 -6.95 6.79
CA PRO A 440 -31.52 -6.57 6.41
C PRO A 440 -31.81 -5.10 6.64
N GLY A 441 -32.43 -4.45 5.65
CA GLY A 441 -32.81 -3.04 5.71
C GLY A 441 -31.65 -2.04 5.51
N LYS A 442 -30.41 -2.50 5.34
CA LYS A 442 -29.26 -1.63 5.08
C LYS A 442 -28.89 -1.59 3.61
N ALA A 443 -28.49 -0.42 3.12
CA ALA A 443 -27.84 -0.26 1.82
C ALA A 443 -26.39 -0.80 1.87
N PRO A 444 -25.74 -1.07 0.73
CA PRO A 444 -24.32 -1.40 0.68
C PRO A 444 -23.45 -0.37 1.41
N PHE A 445 -22.45 -0.83 2.16
CA PHE A 445 -21.51 -0.05 2.98
C PHE A 445 -22.11 0.66 4.21
N GLN A 446 -23.43 0.57 4.39
CA GLN A 446 -24.11 1.31 5.45
C GLN A 446 -23.72 0.85 6.85
N ALA A 447 -23.49 -0.44 7.06
CA ALA A 447 -23.02 -0.92 8.35
C ALA A 447 -21.62 -0.40 8.66
N ILE A 448 -20.75 -0.25 7.66
CA ILE A 448 -19.40 0.29 7.85
C ILE A 448 -19.45 1.73 8.34
N TRP A 449 -20.14 2.62 7.62
CA TRP A 449 -20.13 4.04 8.03
C TRP A 449 -20.96 4.29 9.29
N GLU A 450 -22.00 3.50 9.57
CA GLU A 450 -22.70 3.58 10.86
C GLU A 450 -21.82 3.13 12.02
N ALA A 451 -20.98 2.10 11.81
CA ALA A 451 -19.99 1.68 12.80
C ALA A 451 -18.91 2.76 13.03
N MET A 452 -18.56 3.54 12.00
CA MET A 452 -17.72 4.72 12.17
C MET A 452 -18.42 5.80 13.00
N ASP A 453 -19.68 6.10 12.67
CA ASP A 453 -20.44 7.20 13.29
C ASP A 453 -20.74 6.95 14.77
N ASN A 454 -21.10 5.72 15.13
CA ASN A 454 -21.39 5.33 16.50
C ASN A 454 -20.13 4.93 17.30
N GLY A 455 -18.96 5.01 16.66
CA GLY A 455 -17.68 4.67 17.25
C GLY A 455 -17.41 3.17 17.37
N ALA A 456 -18.25 2.24 16.93
CA ALA A 456 -17.93 0.80 16.94
C ALA A 456 -16.70 0.43 16.09
N LEU A 457 -16.31 1.29 15.14
CA LEU A 457 -15.08 1.18 14.34
C LEU A 457 -14.40 2.54 14.25
N GLU A 458 -13.31 2.73 14.98
CA GLU A 458 -12.58 4.01 15.01
C GLU A 458 -11.42 3.99 14.00
N ILE A 459 -11.57 4.75 12.91
CA ILE A 459 -10.54 4.84 11.87
C ILE A 459 -9.45 5.83 12.27
N SER A 460 -8.20 5.41 12.09
CA SER A 460 -7.02 6.23 12.35
C SER A 460 -6.37 6.70 11.05
N PRO A 461 -5.85 7.94 10.99
CA PRO A 461 -4.98 8.35 9.90
C PRO A 461 -3.65 7.59 9.90
N ARG A 462 -3.22 7.06 11.06
CA ARG A 462 -1.97 6.31 11.22
C ARG A 462 -2.17 4.85 10.85
N VAL A 463 -1.25 4.33 10.05
CA VAL A 463 -1.17 2.92 9.67
C VAL A 463 -0.01 2.29 10.42
N PRO A 464 -0.19 1.14 11.10
CA PRO A 464 0.90 0.41 11.73
C PRO A 464 1.99 0.06 10.72
N GLN A 465 3.24 0.28 11.08
CA GLN A 465 4.39 0.05 10.19
C GLN A 465 5.00 -1.36 10.34
N GLY A 466 4.48 -2.17 11.26
CA GLY A 466 5.01 -3.50 11.59
C GLY A 466 4.08 -4.30 12.49
N PRO A 467 4.63 -5.19 13.34
CA PRO A 467 3.87 -5.98 14.29
C PRO A 467 3.02 -5.13 15.24
N HIS A 468 1.78 -5.53 15.40
CA HIS A 468 0.80 -4.89 16.25
C HIS A 468 -0.25 -5.92 16.68
N HIS A 469 -0.94 -5.63 17.76
CA HIS A 469 -2.09 -6.39 18.24
C HIS A 469 -3.17 -5.44 18.75
N TYR A 470 -4.33 -5.98 19.10
CA TYR A 470 -5.37 -5.21 19.78
C TYR A 470 -5.58 -5.76 21.18
N GLU A 471 -5.67 -4.86 22.15
CA GLU A 471 -5.85 -5.18 23.56
C GLU A 471 -7.24 -4.74 24.05
N PRO A 472 -7.89 -5.51 24.93
CA PRO A 472 -9.16 -5.11 25.51
C PRO A 472 -8.98 -3.90 26.44
N ARG A 473 -9.73 -2.82 26.19
CA ARG A 473 -9.83 -1.61 27.03
C ARG A 473 -11.26 -1.08 26.99
N ASP A 474 -11.91 -0.95 28.15
CA ASP A 474 -13.26 -0.39 28.30
C ASP A 474 -14.31 -1.00 27.34
N GLY A 475 -14.29 -2.34 27.20
CA GLY A 475 -15.22 -3.07 26.33
C GLY A 475 -14.88 -3.00 24.83
N ARG A 476 -13.79 -2.31 24.46
CA ARG A 476 -13.30 -2.18 23.09
C ARG A 476 -11.97 -2.90 22.95
N MET A 477 -11.54 -3.10 21.71
CA MET A 477 -10.22 -3.59 21.35
C MET A 477 -9.43 -2.41 20.79
N VAL A 478 -8.33 -2.02 21.45
CA VAL A 478 -7.51 -0.84 21.12
C VAL A 478 -6.15 -1.28 20.61
N ILE A 479 -5.67 -0.65 19.56
CA ILE A 479 -4.38 -1.02 18.95
C ILE A 479 -3.21 -0.78 19.91
N ALA A 480 -2.29 -1.73 19.95
CA ALA A 480 -0.98 -1.65 20.59
C ALA A 480 0.07 -2.06 19.56
N GLU A 481 1.07 -1.20 19.34
CA GLU A 481 2.21 -1.49 18.46
C GLU A 481 3.33 -2.14 19.27
N GLU A 482 4.00 -3.15 18.69
CA GLU A 482 5.21 -3.70 19.28
C GLU A 482 6.37 -2.71 19.04
N THR A 483 6.98 -2.21 20.12
CA THR A 483 8.09 -1.25 20.09
C THR A 483 9.43 -1.87 19.75
#